data_AF-A0A536TKN1-F1
#
_entry.id   AF-A0A536TKN1-F1
#
_cell.length_a   1.000
_cell.length_b   1.000
_cell.length_c   1.000
_cell.angle_alpha   90.00
_cell.angle_beta   90.00
_cell.angle_gamma   90.00
#
_symmetry.space_group_name_H-M   'P 1'
#
loop_
_entity.id
_entity.type
_entity.pdbx_description
1 polymer ?
#
loop_
_entity_poly.entity_id
_entity_poly.type
_entity_poly.pdbx_seq_one_letter_code
_entity_poly.pdbx_strand_id
1 'polypeptide(L)'
;MDRTAANAGKSAHDERLIGTWNGFAVLGVGIALVAVAIWVLVHYTVTSGRPSSVAGLVGAVLIFMALMTLGVLLLAGLYTVQPNEAAILQLFGSYRGTTRMTGLRGTNPFYTRRKISLRARNLNGERLKVNDKRG
;
A
#
# COMPACT_ATOMS: atom_id res chain seq x y z
N MET A 1 40.94 -13.30 30.33
CA MET A 1 40.35 -11.99 30.65
C MET A 1 40.21 -11.23 29.34
N ASP A 2 39.31 -11.70 28.49
CA ASP A 2 37.93 -11.22 28.33
C ASP A 2 37.85 -10.23 27.15
N ARG A 3 37.67 -10.79 25.94
CA ARG A 3 37.43 -10.04 24.69
C ARG A 3 36.12 -10.47 24.02
N THR A 4 35.21 -11.10 24.76
CA THR A 4 33.97 -11.69 24.22
C THR A 4 32.72 -10.82 24.39
N ALA A 5 32.83 -9.63 24.96
CA ALA A 5 31.66 -8.81 25.35
C ALA A 5 31.37 -7.59 24.44
N ALA A 6 31.82 -7.57 23.18
CA ALA A 6 31.66 -6.39 22.30
C ALA A 6 30.76 -6.61 21.05
N ASN A 7 29.94 -7.67 21.01
CA ASN A 7 29.06 -7.89 19.85
C ASN A 7 27.68 -8.46 20.22
N ALA A 8 27.14 -8.05 21.37
CA ALA A 8 25.75 -8.33 21.72
C ALA A 8 24.84 -7.27 21.08
N GLY A 9 24.09 -7.65 20.05
CA GLY A 9 22.87 -6.95 19.67
C GLY A 9 22.88 -6.14 18.37
N LYS A 10 23.37 -6.69 17.25
CA LYS A 10 22.73 -6.35 15.97
C LYS A 10 21.50 -7.24 15.82
N SER A 11 20.34 -6.72 16.21
CA SER A 11 19.02 -7.31 15.94
C SER A 11 18.92 -7.58 14.44
N ALA A 12 19.00 -8.85 14.05
CA ALA A 12 19.17 -9.27 12.66
C ALA A 12 17.94 -9.02 11.76
N HIS A 13 16.83 -8.51 12.30
CA HIS A 13 15.62 -8.22 11.54
C HIS A 13 15.00 -6.91 12.03
N ASP A 14 15.57 -5.78 11.64
CA ASP A 14 14.94 -4.47 11.83
C ASP A 14 13.65 -4.43 11.00
N GLU A 15 12.49 -4.54 11.66
CA GLU A 15 11.21 -4.30 11.04
C GLU A 15 11.16 -2.85 10.53
N ARG A 16 11.13 -2.68 9.21
CA ARG A 16 10.90 -1.36 8.61
C ARG A 16 9.41 -1.03 8.65
N LEU A 17 9.01 -0.31 9.68
CA LEU A 17 7.71 0.35 9.72
C LEU A 17 7.68 1.45 8.65
N ILE A 18 6.83 1.29 7.65
CA ILE A 18 6.66 2.28 6.59
C ILE A 18 5.31 2.99 6.80
N GLY A 19 5.36 4.32 6.84
CA GLY A 19 4.19 5.16 6.78
C GLY A 19 3.51 5.06 5.41
N THR A 20 2.26 4.62 5.41
CA THR A 20 1.42 4.56 4.20
C THR A 20 0.58 5.82 4.08
N TRP A 21 0.30 6.24 2.85
CA TRP A 21 -0.46 7.47 2.59
C TRP A 21 -1.88 7.39 3.17
N ASN A 22 -2.44 8.56 3.48
CA ASN A 22 -3.83 8.68 3.92
C ASN A 22 -4.75 8.18 2.79
N GLY A 23 -5.46 7.07 3.01
CA GLY A 23 -6.26 6.45 1.97
C GLY A 23 -7.46 7.27 1.53
N PHE A 24 -8.02 8.13 2.41
CA PHE A 24 -9.08 9.06 2.02
C PHE A 24 -8.56 10.16 1.10
N ALA A 25 -7.34 10.65 1.33
CA ALA A 25 -6.71 11.61 0.44
C ALA A 25 -6.47 10.97 -0.94
N VAL A 26 -5.95 9.74 -0.98
CA VAL A 26 -5.74 9.02 -2.25
C VAL A 26 -7.07 8.70 -2.94
N LEU A 27 -8.11 8.34 -2.19
CA LEU A 27 -9.47 8.16 -2.72
C LEU A 27 -9.98 9.43 -3.39
N GLY A 28 -9.92 10.56 -2.67
CA GLY A 28 -10.38 11.85 -3.15
C GLY A 28 -9.62 12.31 -4.39
N VAL A 29 -8.30 12.19 -4.38
CA VAL A 29 -7.45 12.52 -5.54
C VAL A 29 -7.75 11.59 -6.72
N GLY A 30 -7.89 10.28 -6.50
CA GLY A 30 -8.21 9.32 -7.54
C GLY A 30 -9.55 9.62 -8.22
N ILE A 31 -10.59 9.89 -7.43
CA ILE A 31 -11.92 10.28 -7.94
C ILE A 31 -11.84 11.62 -8.68
N ALA A 32 -11.14 12.61 -8.12
CA ALA A 32 -10.98 13.91 -8.75
C ALA A 32 -10.27 13.80 -10.10
N LEU A 33 -9.22 12.98 -10.22
CA LEU A 33 -8.53 12.75 -11.48
C LEU A 33 -9.44 12.13 -12.54
N VAL A 34 -10.26 11.15 -12.16
CA VAL A 34 -11.25 10.53 -13.06
C VAL A 34 -12.29 11.57 -13.51
N ALA A 35 -12.80 12.38 -12.58
CA ALA A 35 -13.76 13.43 -12.89
C ALA A 35 -13.15 14.49 -13.83
N VAL A 36 -11.91 14.92 -13.57
CA VAL A 36 -11.18 15.87 -14.42
C VAL A 36 -10.92 15.27 -15.80
N ALA A 37 -10.56 13.98 -15.90
CA ALA A 37 -10.38 13.32 -17.19
C ALA A 37 -11.66 13.41 -18.03
N ILE A 38 -12.79 13.02 -17.45
CA ILE A 38 -14.10 13.09 -18.13
C ILE A 38 -14.44 14.53 -18.51
N TRP A 39 -14.23 15.49 -17.60
CA TRP A 39 -14.48 16.90 -17.84
C TRP A 39 -13.66 17.43 -19.02
N VAL A 40 -12.36 17.12 -19.10
CA VAL A 40 -11.49 17.51 -20.21
C VAL A 40 -12.03 16.98 -21.54
N LEU A 41 -12.44 15.71 -21.59
CA LEU A 41 -12.98 15.10 -22.80
C LEU A 41 -14.29 15.76 -23.25
N VAL A 42 -15.20 16.02 -22.30
CA VAL A 42 -16.50 16.67 -22.58
C VAL A 42 -16.29 18.13 -23.01
N HIS A 43 -15.44 18.89 -22.32
CA HIS A 43 -15.15 20.27 -22.67
C HIS A 43 -14.56 20.40 -24.09
N TYR A 44 -13.67 19.46 -24.46
CA TYR A 44 -13.06 19.45 -25.79
C TYR A 44 -14.04 19.08 -26.91
N THR A 45 -15.04 18.26 -26.61
CA THR A 45 -16.01 17.76 -27.61
C THR A 45 -17.29 18.60 -27.72
N VAL A 46 -17.78 19.14 -26.60
CA VAL A 46 -19.09 19.83 -26.51
C VAL A 46 -18.95 21.35 -26.53
N THR A 47 -18.00 21.91 -25.77
CA THR A 47 -17.87 23.38 -25.61
C THR A 47 -17.04 24.02 -26.71
N SER A 48 -16.07 23.29 -27.26
CA SER A 48 -15.14 23.83 -28.28
C SER A 48 -15.68 23.78 -29.72
N GLY A 49 -16.87 23.22 -29.94
CA GLY A 49 -17.57 23.23 -31.24
C GLY A 49 -16.79 22.58 -32.38
N ARG A 50 -16.89 21.25 -32.53
CA ARG A 50 -16.09 20.40 -33.45
C ARG A 50 -14.57 20.53 -33.18
N PRO A 51 -13.80 19.42 -33.13
CA PRO A 51 -12.35 19.54 -33.01
C PRO A 51 -11.83 20.34 -34.22
N SER A 52 -11.31 21.54 -33.95
CA SER A 52 -10.79 22.46 -34.97
C SER A 52 -9.57 21.87 -35.72
N SER A 53 -9.00 20.78 -35.19
CA SER A 53 -7.99 19.96 -35.85
C SER A 53 -7.99 18.52 -35.31
N VAL A 54 -7.62 17.55 -36.14
CA VAL A 54 -7.40 16.13 -35.75
C VAL A 54 -6.33 16.04 -34.64
N ALA A 55 -5.28 16.86 -34.73
CA ALA A 55 -4.22 16.91 -33.73
C ALA A 55 -4.75 17.28 -32.34
N GLY A 56 -5.70 18.21 -32.26
CA GLY A 56 -6.35 18.60 -31.02
C GLY A 56 -7.12 17.46 -30.35
N LEU A 57 -7.90 16.71 -31.13
CA LEU A 57 -8.65 15.55 -30.65
C LEU A 57 -7.70 14.47 -30.11
N VAL A 58 -6.64 14.16 -30.84
CA VAL A 58 -5.63 13.17 -30.41
C VAL A 58 -4.99 13.61 -29.09
N GLY A 59 -4.62 14.89 -28.96
CA GLY A 59 -4.07 15.43 -27.71
C GLY A 59 -5.04 15.27 -26.53
N ALA A 60 -6.31 15.62 -26.70
CA ALA A 60 -7.33 15.49 -25.65
C ALA A 60 -7.55 14.03 -25.22
N VAL A 61 -7.58 13.09 -26.17
CA VAL A 61 -7.71 11.65 -25.89
C VAL A 61 -6.49 11.11 -25.13
N LEU A 62 -5.28 11.52 -25.49
CA LEU A 62 -4.07 11.11 -24.78
C LEU A 62 -4.05 11.63 -23.34
N ILE A 63 -4.43 12.88 -23.11
CA ILE A 63 -4.54 13.46 -21.77
C ILE A 63 -5.61 12.71 -20.97
N PHE A 64 -6.78 12.46 -21.56
CA PHE A 64 -7.83 11.66 -20.94
C PHE A 64 -7.32 10.28 -20.52
N MET A 65 -6.68 9.55 -21.43
CA MET A 65 -6.14 8.22 -21.16
C MET A 65 -5.09 8.24 -20.05
N ALA A 66 -4.20 9.23 -20.05
CA ALA A 66 -3.18 9.37 -19.02
C ALA A 66 -3.79 9.63 -17.63
N LEU A 67 -4.70 10.60 -17.53
CA LEU A 67 -5.38 10.96 -16.29
C LEU A 67 -6.25 9.82 -15.76
N MET A 68 -6.99 9.16 -16.65
CA MET A 68 -7.85 8.03 -16.30
C MET A 68 -7.02 6.85 -15.79
N THR A 69 -5.94 6.51 -16.50
CA THR A 69 -5.02 5.45 -16.07
C THR A 69 -4.42 5.76 -14.70
N LEU A 70 -3.95 6.99 -14.47
CA LEU A 70 -3.38 7.41 -13.19
C LEU A 70 -4.43 7.34 -12.06
N GLY A 71 -5.64 7.82 -12.31
CA GLY A 71 -6.75 7.77 -11.35
C GLY A 71 -7.09 6.33 -10.96
N VAL A 72 -7.25 5.44 -11.93
CA VAL A 72 -7.54 4.02 -11.69
C VAL A 72 -6.40 3.33 -10.93
N LEU A 73 -5.13 3.61 -11.27
CA LEU A 73 -3.98 3.06 -10.57
C LEU A 73 -3.91 3.49 -9.11
N LEU A 74 -4.21 4.76 -8.81
CA LEU A 74 -4.29 5.25 -7.43
C LEU A 74 -5.42 4.54 -6.67
N LEU A 75 -6.60 4.41 -7.29
CA LEU A 75 -7.74 3.73 -6.68
C LEU A 75 -7.47 2.23 -6.44
N ALA A 76 -6.80 1.54 -7.36
CA ALA A 76 -6.39 0.13 -7.19
C ALA A 76 -5.36 -0.07 -6.06
N GLY A 77 -4.60 0.98 -5.75
CA GLY A 77 -3.64 1.02 -4.64
C GLY A 77 -4.29 1.12 -3.25
N LEU A 78 -5.60 1.35 -3.15
CA LEU A 78 -6.28 1.45 -1.86
C LEU A 78 -6.49 0.08 -1.19
N TYR A 79 -6.36 0.06 0.13
CA TYR A 79 -6.71 -1.08 0.98
C TYR A 79 -7.02 -0.63 2.40
N THR A 80 -7.72 -1.47 3.15
CA THR A 80 -8.07 -1.22 4.55
C THR A 80 -7.29 -2.13 5.48
N VAL A 81 -6.79 -1.58 6.58
CA VAL A 81 -6.15 -2.33 7.68
C VAL A 81 -7.05 -2.27 8.91
N GLN A 82 -7.42 -3.42 9.45
CA GLN A 82 -8.27 -3.49 10.65
C GLN A 82 -7.47 -3.24 11.94
N PRO A 83 -8.14 -2.89 13.05
CA PRO A 83 -7.53 -2.92 14.38
C PRO A 83 -6.98 -4.32 14.69
N ASN A 84 -5.78 -4.37 15.30
CA ASN A 84 -5.04 -5.63 15.57
C ASN A 84 -4.62 -6.41 14.31
N GLU A 85 -4.51 -5.74 13.16
CA GLU A 85 -3.98 -6.28 11.91
C GLU A 85 -2.79 -5.44 11.46
N ALA A 86 -1.82 -6.08 10.81
CA ALA A 86 -0.73 -5.44 10.10
C ALA A 86 -0.75 -5.87 8.64
N ALA A 87 -0.35 -4.98 7.74
CA ALA A 87 -0.19 -5.30 6.32
C ALA A 87 1.30 -5.22 5.93
N ILE A 88 1.80 -6.34 5.44
CA ILE A 88 3.13 -6.43 4.83
C ILE A 88 3.02 -5.99 3.38
N LEU A 89 3.89 -5.06 2.98
CA LEU A 89 4.02 -4.55 1.62
C LEU A 89 5.25 -5.19 0.98
N GLN A 90 5.02 -5.93 -0.11
CA GLN A 90 6.07 -6.56 -0.90
C GLN A 90 6.01 -6.06 -2.33
N LEU A 91 7.15 -5.79 -2.93
CA LEU A 91 7.27 -5.46 -4.35
C LEU A 91 7.91 -6.63 -5.08
N PHE A 92 7.17 -7.27 -5.98
CA PHE A 92 7.66 -8.45 -6.71
C PHE A 92 8.31 -9.51 -5.80
N GLY A 93 7.67 -9.81 -4.67
CA GLY A 93 8.19 -10.76 -3.66
C GLY A 93 9.24 -10.21 -2.70
N SER A 94 9.83 -9.05 -2.99
CA SER A 94 10.80 -8.40 -2.09
C SER A 94 10.07 -7.62 -1.00
N TYR A 95 10.36 -7.93 0.27
CA TYR A 95 9.83 -7.18 1.40
C TYR A 95 10.27 -5.71 1.35
N ARG A 96 9.32 -4.79 1.37
CA ARG A 96 9.61 -3.35 1.45
C ARG A 96 9.38 -2.80 2.85
N GLY A 97 8.33 -3.24 3.52
CA GLY A 97 8.02 -2.81 4.88
C GLY A 97 6.69 -3.35 5.37
N THR A 98 6.37 -3.02 6.61
CA THR A 98 5.09 -3.37 7.24
C THR A 98 4.40 -2.09 7.71
N THR A 99 3.08 -1.99 7.49
CA THR A 99 2.25 -0.96 8.12
C THR A 99 1.37 -1.59 9.19
N ARG A 100 1.25 -0.93 10.34
CA ARG A 100 0.32 -1.29 11.43
C ARG A 100 -0.77 -0.23 11.61
N MET A 101 -0.77 0.79 10.75
CA MET A 101 -1.70 1.90 10.91
C MET A 101 -3.07 1.52 10.37
N THR A 102 -4.06 1.55 11.25
CA THR A 102 -5.45 1.19 10.93
C THR A 102 -6.10 2.19 9.95
N GLY A 103 -7.20 1.75 9.35
CA GLY A 103 -8.04 2.56 8.45
C GLY A 103 -7.76 2.32 6.97
N LEU A 104 -8.33 3.19 6.14
CA LEU A 104 -8.12 3.18 4.68
C LEU A 104 -6.74 3.77 4.37
N ARG A 105 -5.93 3.02 3.63
CA ARG A 105 -4.55 3.36 3.26
C ARG A 105 -4.36 3.31 1.76
N GLY A 106 -3.55 4.24 1.27
CA GLY A 106 -3.06 4.24 -0.10
C GLY A 106 -1.64 3.68 -0.16
N THR A 107 -1.38 2.83 -1.15
CA THR A 107 -0.03 2.39 -1.49
C THR A 107 0.09 2.26 -3.01
N ASN A 108 1.29 2.00 -3.51
CA ASN A 108 1.49 1.75 -4.92
C ASN A 108 0.73 0.47 -5.35
N PRO A 109 -0.07 0.49 -6.43
CA PRO A 109 -0.84 -0.68 -6.89
C PRO A 109 0.02 -1.91 -7.21
N PHE A 110 1.31 -1.75 -7.49
CA PHE A 110 2.23 -2.87 -7.76
C PHE A 110 2.68 -3.62 -6.49
N TYR A 111 2.34 -3.14 -5.30
CA TYR A 111 2.66 -3.87 -4.08
C TYR A 111 1.68 -5.01 -3.82
N THR A 112 2.23 -6.20 -3.57
CA THR A 112 1.51 -7.30 -2.95
C THR A 112 1.31 -7.01 -1.47
N ARG A 113 0.08 -7.20 -1.00
CA ARG A 113 -0.37 -6.86 0.35
C ARG A 113 -0.72 -8.14 1.10
N ARG A 114 0.04 -8.50 2.13
CA ARG A 114 -0.26 -9.66 2.98
C ARG A 114 -0.66 -9.20 4.37
N LYS A 115 -1.89 -9.51 4.77
CA LYS A 115 -2.44 -9.16 6.07
C LYS A 115 -2.10 -10.22 7.10
N ILE A 116 -1.68 -9.79 8.29
CA ILE A 116 -1.34 -10.65 9.41
C ILE A 116 -2.02 -10.11 10.66
N SER A 117 -2.70 -10.98 11.40
CA SER A 117 -3.26 -10.63 12.70
C SER A 117 -2.15 -10.48 13.73
N LEU A 118 -2.21 -9.38 14.48
CA LEU A 118 -1.35 -9.12 15.64
C LEU A 118 -1.92 -9.73 16.92
N ARG A 119 -3.06 -10.43 16.86
CA ARG A 119 -3.66 -11.06 18.04
C ARG A 119 -2.76 -12.19 18.52
N ALA A 120 -2.18 -12.00 19.71
CA ALA A 120 -1.46 -13.08 20.39
C ALA A 120 -2.41 -14.26 20.60
N ARG A 121 -2.05 -15.41 20.03
CA ARG A 121 -2.64 -16.68 20.43
C ARG A 121 -1.78 -17.19 21.58
N ASN A 122 -2.39 -17.48 22.74
CA ASN A 122 -1.70 -18.19 23.80
C ASN A 122 -1.25 -19.52 23.22
N LEU A 123 0.04 -19.64 22.94
CA LEU A 123 0.70 -20.91 22.66
C LEU A 123 0.62 -21.69 23.96
N ASN A 124 -0.40 -22.54 24.09
CA ASN A 124 -0.41 -23.59 25.10
C ASN A 124 0.69 -24.58 24.73
N GLY A 125 1.93 -24.26 25.07
CA GLY A 125 3.01 -25.24 25.04
C GLY A 125 2.60 -26.42 25.90
N GLU A 126 2.90 -27.65 25.45
CA GLU A 126 2.79 -28.81 26.33
C GLU A 126 3.47 -28.48 27.65
N ARG A 127 2.78 -28.73 28.76
CA ARG A 127 3.35 -28.61 30.11
C ARG A 127 4.65 -29.40 30.09
N LEU A 128 5.78 -28.70 30.08
CA LEU A 128 7.09 -29.32 30.22
C LEU A 128 7.05 -30.05 31.56
N LYS A 129 7.02 -31.39 31.54
CA LYS A 129 7.03 -32.21 32.75
C LYS A 129 8.38 -31.93 33.44
N VAL A 130 8.35 -31.04 34.43
CA VAL A 130 9.51 -30.56 35.19
C VAL A 130 10.13 -31.61 36.12
N ASN A 131 9.85 -32.90 35.89
CA ASN A 131 10.37 -33.96 36.71
C ASN A 131 10.67 -35.21 35.88
N ASP A 132 11.84 -35.20 35.25
CA ASP A 132 12.55 -36.39 34.78
C ASP A 132 14.05 -36.16 35.04
N LYS A 133 14.43 -36.00 36.32
CA LYS A 133 15.81 -36.16 36.85
C LYS A 133 15.83 -35.92 38.36
N ARG A 134 15.53 -36.97 39.12
CA ARG A 134 16.07 -37.28 40.45
C ARG A 134 15.45 -38.62 40.87
N GLY A 135 16.07 -39.68 40.36
CA GLY A 135 16.28 -40.88 41.19
C GLY A 135 17.33 -40.58 42.24
#